data_AF-A0A5C3NGI6-F1
#
_entry.id   AF-A0A5C3NGI6-F1
#
_cell.length_a   1.000
_cell.length_b   1.000
_cell.length_c   1.000
_cell.angle_alpha   90.00
_cell.angle_beta   90.00
_cell.angle_gamma   90.00
#
_symmetry.space_group_name_H-M   'P 1'
#
loop_
_entity.id
_entity.type
_entity.pdbx_description
1 polymer ?
#
loop_
_entity_poly.entity_id
_entity_poly.type
_entity_poly.pdbx_seq_one_letter_code
_entity_poly.pdbx_strand_id
1 'polypeptide(L)'
;MSTIIKSGYALDASSSSMVEIADFIRFLDEPLKHVRIDIRALQSRLDMRDSLRTIHHHCSQLEDLRLTINYQGTGEDGSWFDLSPILLCSRLKRLWIKHPRVLPIVDDDVFTMLSSWEDIQELSLNPEPTNYRGEKPELTVLSLVYVAQMGPKLHDVGLCIDLGAALPETTSHSWSSLSNIHLGLSTHDGQAGVDLLQVAEFINDIFPAAQVSTSRIDVHHLELEERLELVRSSATGA
;
A
#
# COMPACT_ATOMS: atom_id res chain seq x y z
N MET A 1 6.75 -25.64 8.48
CA MET A 1 5.79 -25.92 9.56
C MET A 1 4.87 -24.72 9.63
N SER A 2 3.56 -24.96 9.52
CA SER A 2 2.58 -23.88 9.53
C SER A 2 2.15 -23.61 10.97
N THR A 3 2.02 -22.35 11.32
CA THR A 3 1.57 -21.87 12.64
C THR A 3 0.28 -21.09 12.43
N ILE A 4 -0.82 -21.51 13.04
CA ILE A 4 -2.10 -20.81 12.92
C ILE A 4 -2.64 -20.57 14.33
N ILE A 5 -2.87 -19.31 14.67
CA ILE A 5 -3.35 -18.87 15.98
C ILE A 5 -4.63 -18.07 15.76
N LYS A 6 -5.74 -18.57 16.31
CA LYS A 6 -7.02 -17.84 16.37
C LYS A 6 -7.26 -17.36 17.79
N SER A 7 -7.59 -16.07 17.94
CA SER A 7 -7.99 -15.47 19.22
C SER A 7 -9.19 -14.57 19.01
N GLY A 8 -10.39 -15.03 19.41
CA GLY A 8 -11.64 -14.34 19.12
C GLY A 8 -11.84 -14.10 17.62
N TYR A 9 -11.97 -12.82 17.23
CA TYR A 9 -12.14 -12.40 15.83
C TYR A 9 -10.83 -12.15 15.07
N ALA A 10 -9.68 -12.50 15.67
CA ALA A 10 -8.36 -12.34 15.06
C ALA A 10 -7.76 -13.69 14.64
N LEU A 11 -7.15 -13.70 13.46
CA LEU A 11 -6.35 -14.80 12.92
C LEU A 11 -4.93 -14.30 12.65
N ASP A 12 -3.93 -14.98 13.21
CA ASP A 12 -2.52 -14.84 12.87
C ASP A 12 -2.03 -16.17 12.32
N ALA A 13 -1.69 -16.21 11.04
CA ALA A 13 -1.32 -17.42 10.32
C ALA A 13 0.01 -17.25 9.59
N SER A 14 0.95 -18.14 9.86
CA SER A 14 2.20 -18.29 9.11
C SER A 14 2.23 -19.65 8.41
N SER A 15 2.42 -19.67 7.08
CA SER A 15 2.47 -20.93 6.31
C SER A 15 3.44 -20.85 5.13
N SER A 16 3.82 -22.00 4.58
CA SER A 16 4.46 -22.06 3.26
C SER A 16 3.49 -21.80 2.10
N SER A 17 2.18 -21.92 2.32
CA SER A 17 1.15 -21.84 1.27
C SER A 17 -0.04 -21.02 1.72
N MET A 18 -0.51 -20.12 0.86
CA MET A 18 -1.72 -19.33 1.12
C MET A 18 -2.99 -20.21 1.08
N VAL A 19 -2.97 -21.29 0.31
CA VAL A 19 -4.08 -22.24 0.17
C VAL A 19 -4.39 -22.93 1.50
N GLU A 20 -3.36 -23.31 2.28
CA GLU A 20 -3.56 -23.92 3.61
C GLU A 20 -4.31 -22.98 4.56
N ILE A 21 -4.01 -21.68 4.49
CA ILE A 21 -4.66 -20.66 5.31
C ILE A 21 -6.09 -20.42 4.84
N ALA A 22 -6.31 -20.37 3.52
CA ALA A 22 -7.65 -20.27 2.94
C ALA A 22 -8.51 -21.47 3.35
N ASP A 23 -7.97 -22.69 3.27
CA ASP A 23 -8.66 -23.90 3.72
C ASP A 23 -9.01 -23.82 5.21
N PHE A 24 -8.10 -23.38 6.06
CA PHE A 24 -8.40 -23.17 7.48
C PHE A 24 -9.56 -22.18 7.69
N ILE A 25 -9.55 -21.05 6.97
CA ILE A 25 -10.61 -20.03 7.06
C ILE A 25 -11.98 -20.59 6.63
N ARG A 26 -12.05 -21.49 5.64
CA ARG A 26 -13.32 -22.11 5.19
C ARG A 26 -14.04 -22.89 6.28
N PHE A 27 -13.30 -23.43 7.24
CA PHE A 27 -13.83 -24.26 8.33
C PHE A 27 -14.05 -23.48 9.63
N LEU A 28 -13.92 -22.15 9.62
CA LEU A 28 -14.22 -21.32 10.79
C LEU A 28 -15.72 -21.02 10.88
N ASP A 29 -16.30 -21.28 12.05
CA ASP A 29 -17.71 -20.99 12.34
C ASP A 29 -17.97 -19.51 12.66
N GLU A 30 -16.92 -18.74 12.95
CA GLU A 30 -17.03 -17.34 13.36
C GLU A 30 -16.39 -16.40 12.33
N PRO A 31 -17.02 -15.26 12.00
CA PRO A 31 -16.47 -14.31 11.04
C PRO A 31 -15.22 -13.65 11.62
N LEU A 32 -14.15 -13.60 10.85
CA LEU A 32 -12.93 -12.89 11.26
C LEU A 32 -13.05 -11.39 10.95
N LYS A 33 -12.47 -10.58 11.84
CA LYS A 33 -12.33 -9.12 11.68
C LYS A 33 -10.89 -8.72 11.37
N HIS A 34 -9.93 -9.44 11.95
CA HIS A 34 -8.51 -9.15 11.80
C HIS A 34 -7.82 -10.39 11.26
N VAL A 35 -7.19 -10.27 10.10
CA VAL A 35 -6.52 -11.38 9.43
C VAL A 35 -5.09 -10.95 9.13
N ARG A 36 -4.15 -11.64 9.76
CA ARG A 36 -2.72 -11.51 9.50
C ARG A 36 -2.21 -12.81 8.89
N ILE A 37 -1.58 -12.69 7.73
CA ILE A 37 -1.09 -13.79 6.93
C ILE A 37 0.37 -13.53 6.60
N ASP A 38 1.25 -14.40 7.07
CA ASP A 38 2.68 -14.39 6.79
C ASP A 38 3.04 -15.66 5.99
N ILE A 39 3.14 -15.55 4.66
CA ILE A 39 3.49 -16.70 3.79
C ILE A 39 4.94 -16.67 3.33
N ARG A 40 5.50 -17.86 3.10
CA ARG A 40 6.85 -17.97 2.53
C ARG A 40 6.92 -17.38 1.13
N ALA A 41 6.10 -17.89 0.21
CA ALA A 41 6.08 -17.48 -1.19
C ALA A 41 4.77 -17.97 -1.84
N LEU A 42 4.32 -17.31 -2.91
CA LEU A 42 3.21 -17.81 -3.71
C LEU A 42 3.67 -19.02 -4.54
N GLN A 43 2.86 -20.07 -4.60
CA GLN A 43 3.15 -21.28 -5.37
C GLN A 43 2.54 -21.21 -6.78
N SER A 44 1.47 -20.42 -6.94
CA SER A 44 0.77 -20.17 -8.19
C SER A 44 0.31 -18.72 -8.27
N ARG A 45 0.20 -18.17 -9.49
CA ARG A 45 -0.39 -16.84 -9.74
C ARG A 45 -1.83 -16.70 -9.25
N LEU A 46 -2.52 -17.82 -9.02
CA LEU A 46 -3.90 -17.83 -8.54
C LEU A 46 -4.03 -17.86 -7.01
N ASP A 47 -2.95 -18.18 -6.29
CA ASP A 47 -2.99 -18.42 -4.84
C ASP A 47 -3.53 -17.19 -4.10
N MET A 48 -3.04 -16.00 -4.46
CA MET A 48 -3.47 -14.75 -3.87
C MET A 48 -4.95 -14.51 -4.11
N ARG A 49 -5.38 -14.50 -5.37
CA ARG A 49 -6.78 -14.26 -5.74
C ARG A 49 -7.73 -15.25 -5.09
N ASP A 50 -7.44 -16.55 -5.15
CA ASP A 50 -8.34 -17.58 -4.65
C ASP A 50 -8.40 -17.59 -3.11
N SER A 51 -7.29 -17.23 -2.44
CA SER A 51 -7.26 -17.05 -0.99
C SER A 51 -8.00 -15.79 -0.56
N LEU A 52 -7.82 -14.67 -1.26
CA LEU A 52 -8.55 -13.43 -1.02
C LEU A 52 -10.06 -13.61 -1.26
N ARG A 53 -10.45 -14.39 -2.28
CA ARG A 53 -11.86 -14.76 -2.50
C ARG A 53 -12.43 -15.54 -1.32
N THR A 54 -11.64 -16.45 -0.76
CA THR A 54 -12.02 -17.23 0.42
C THR A 54 -12.17 -16.32 1.64
N ILE A 55 -11.22 -15.41 1.87
CA ILE A 55 -11.29 -14.41 2.94
C ILE A 55 -12.54 -13.56 2.79
N HIS A 56 -12.81 -12.99 1.62
CA HIS A 56 -14.01 -12.20 1.39
C HIS A 56 -15.30 -13.00 1.70
N HIS A 57 -15.39 -14.25 1.25
CA HIS A 57 -16.59 -15.07 1.45
C HIS A 57 -16.87 -15.41 2.92
N HIS A 58 -15.83 -15.68 3.70
CA HIS A 58 -15.96 -16.15 5.09
C HIS A 58 -15.74 -15.04 6.14
N CYS A 59 -15.15 -13.91 5.75
CA CYS A 59 -14.83 -12.79 6.63
C CYS A 59 -15.63 -11.54 6.21
N SER A 60 -16.96 -11.63 6.19
CA SER A 60 -17.85 -10.50 5.86
C SER A 60 -17.71 -9.29 6.80
N GLN A 61 -17.00 -9.47 7.91
CA GLN A 61 -16.73 -8.47 8.93
C GLN A 61 -15.26 -8.01 8.92
N LEU A 62 -14.51 -8.27 7.85
CA LEU A 62 -13.10 -7.95 7.76
C LEU A 62 -12.87 -6.43 7.90
N GLU A 63 -12.14 -6.04 8.94
CA GLU A 63 -11.74 -4.68 9.25
C GLU A 63 -10.23 -4.46 9.03
N ASP A 64 -9.41 -5.51 9.18
CA ASP A 64 -7.95 -5.44 9.06
C ASP A 64 -7.41 -6.66 8.32
N LEU A 65 -6.70 -6.42 7.22
CA LEU A 65 -5.99 -7.45 6.46
C LEU A 65 -4.51 -7.09 6.35
N ARG A 66 -3.65 -7.98 6.83
CA ARG A 66 -2.20 -7.91 6.68
C ARG A 66 -1.69 -9.12 5.95
N LEU A 67 -0.99 -8.91 4.84
CA LEU A 67 -0.41 -9.95 4.01
C LEU A 67 1.09 -9.70 3.84
N THR A 68 1.91 -10.58 4.40
CA THR A 68 3.36 -10.59 4.17
C THR A 68 3.72 -11.79 3.32
N ILE A 69 4.44 -11.54 2.23
CA ILE A 69 5.05 -12.57 1.39
C ILE A 69 6.56 -12.39 1.53
N ASN A 70 7.24 -13.42 2.03
CA ASN A 70 8.65 -13.29 2.45
C ASN A 70 9.66 -13.48 1.31
N TYR A 71 9.30 -14.27 0.30
CA TYR A 71 10.16 -14.62 -0.83
C TYR A 71 9.34 -14.62 -2.11
N GLN A 72 9.99 -14.24 -3.22
CA GLN A 72 9.40 -14.35 -4.55
C GLN A 72 9.13 -15.81 -4.89
N GLY A 73 7.88 -16.12 -5.20
CA GLY A 73 7.46 -17.41 -5.71
C GLY A 73 7.82 -17.64 -7.17
N THR A 74 7.93 -18.91 -7.57
CA THR A 74 8.11 -19.27 -9.00
C THR A 74 6.83 -19.07 -9.82
N GLY A 75 5.69 -18.92 -9.15
CA GLY A 75 4.38 -18.71 -9.78
C GLY A 75 4.02 -17.25 -10.02
N GLU A 76 4.89 -16.29 -9.67
CA GLU A 76 4.61 -14.86 -9.76
C GLU A 76 4.94 -14.31 -11.16
N ASP A 77 3.96 -14.37 -12.07
CA ASP A 77 3.97 -13.66 -13.36
C ASP A 77 3.33 -12.26 -13.24
N GLY A 78 3.32 -11.43 -14.30
CA GLY A 78 2.74 -10.07 -14.21
C GLY A 78 1.26 -9.98 -13.77
N SER A 79 0.55 -11.11 -13.64
CA SER A 79 -0.86 -11.19 -13.24
C SER A 79 -1.10 -11.83 -11.86
N TRP A 80 -0.04 -12.05 -11.07
CA TRP A 80 -0.13 -12.70 -9.76
C TRP A 80 -0.91 -11.88 -8.71
N PHE A 81 -0.91 -10.56 -8.87
CA PHE A 81 -1.51 -9.62 -7.95
C PHE A 81 -2.93 -9.26 -8.37
N ASP A 82 -3.92 -9.66 -7.58
CA ASP A 82 -5.33 -9.36 -7.83
C ASP A 82 -6.06 -9.15 -6.50
N LEU A 83 -6.37 -7.89 -6.19
CA LEU A 83 -7.14 -7.50 -5.00
C LEU A 83 -8.65 -7.41 -5.25
N SER A 84 -9.13 -7.69 -6.48
CA SER A 84 -10.56 -7.62 -6.80
C SER A 84 -11.47 -8.37 -5.81
N PRO A 85 -11.09 -9.52 -5.21
CA PRO A 85 -11.97 -10.21 -4.28
C PRO A 85 -12.20 -9.45 -2.97
N ILE A 86 -11.24 -8.65 -2.50
CA ILE A 86 -11.37 -7.89 -1.25
C ILE A 86 -11.90 -6.47 -1.45
N LEU A 87 -12.06 -5.99 -2.70
CA LEU A 87 -12.76 -4.73 -2.98
C LEU A 87 -14.20 -4.75 -2.44
N LEU A 88 -14.80 -5.94 -2.32
CA LEU A 88 -16.15 -6.13 -1.77
C LEU A 88 -16.21 -6.05 -0.24
N CYS A 89 -15.06 -6.01 0.46
CA CYS A 89 -14.98 -5.87 1.91
C CYS A 89 -15.22 -4.41 2.34
N SER A 90 -16.46 -3.95 2.30
CA SER A 90 -16.85 -2.56 2.63
C SER A 90 -16.49 -2.07 4.04
N ARG A 91 -16.18 -2.99 4.97
CA ARG A 91 -15.78 -2.66 6.35
C ARG A 91 -14.27 -2.54 6.56
N LEU A 92 -13.48 -2.69 5.50
CA LEU A 92 -12.03 -2.68 5.59
C LEU A 92 -11.53 -1.30 6.02
N LYS A 93 -10.80 -1.27 7.14
CA LYS A 93 -10.19 -0.08 7.72
C LYS A 93 -8.68 -0.07 7.54
N ARG A 94 -8.05 -1.25 7.47
CA ARG A 94 -6.60 -1.38 7.33
C ARG A 94 -6.26 -2.44 6.30
N LEU A 95 -5.46 -2.06 5.32
CA LEU A 95 -4.82 -2.98 4.39
C LEU A 95 -3.31 -2.77 4.43
N TRP A 96 -2.58 -3.84 4.69
CA TRP A 96 -1.13 -3.84 4.66
C TRP A 96 -0.60 -5.02 3.86
N ILE A 97 0.15 -4.73 2.81
CA ILE A 97 0.77 -5.74 1.96
C ILE A 97 2.28 -5.51 1.96
N LYS A 98 3.05 -6.56 2.24
CA LYS A 98 4.51 -6.58 2.05
C LYS A 98 4.90 -7.71 1.14
N HIS A 99 5.76 -7.38 0.20
CA HIS A 99 6.23 -8.28 -0.83
C HIS A 99 7.70 -7.99 -1.16
N PRO A 100 8.51 -8.97 -1.60
CA PRO A 100 9.90 -8.70 -1.92
C PRO A 100 10.06 -7.82 -3.16
N ARG A 101 9.14 -7.90 -4.11
CA ARG A 101 9.14 -7.12 -5.36
C ARG A 101 8.15 -5.96 -5.31
N VAL A 102 8.35 -4.97 -6.18
CA VAL A 102 7.36 -3.92 -6.45
C VAL A 102 6.03 -4.57 -6.83
N LEU A 103 4.93 -4.05 -6.30
CA LEU A 103 3.61 -4.56 -6.65
C LEU A 103 3.25 -4.08 -8.06
N PRO A 104 2.71 -4.95 -8.94
CA PRO A 104 2.27 -4.56 -10.28
C PRO A 104 0.90 -3.86 -10.18
N ILE A 105 0.89 -2.65 -9.61
CA ILE A 105 -0.29 -1.82 -9.41
C ILE A 105 -0.10 -0.46 -10.06
N VAL A 106 -1.17 0.05 -10.65
CA VAL A 106 -1.22 1.38 -11.31
C VAL A 106 -2.10 2.35 -10.52
N ASP A 107 -2.03 3.64 -10.85
CA ASP A 107 -2.81 4.68 -10.15
C ASP A 107 -4.33 4.39 -10.16
N ASP A 108 -4.86 3.80 -11.24
CA ASP A 108 -6.28 3.41 -11.36
C ASP A 108 -6.69 2.31 -10.37
N ASP A 109 -5.76 1.44 -9.96
CA ASP A 109 -6.02 0.44 -8.92
C ASP A 109 -6.21 1.13 -7.57
N VAL A 110 -5.39 2.13 -7.25
CA VAL A 110 -5.51 2.93 -6.02
C VAL A 110 -6.84 3.69 -6.01
N PHE A 111 -7.21 4.31 -7.14
CA PHE A 111 -8.53 4.93 -7.31
C PHE A 111 -9.67 3.95 -7.02
N THR A 112 -9.61 2.75 -7.61
CA THR A 112 -10.62 1.70 -7.44
C THR A 112 -10.71 1.21 -6.00
N MET A 113 -9.56 1.02 -5.34
CA MET A 113 -9.47 0.62 -3.93
C MET A 113 -10.11 1.66 -3.01
N LEU A 114 -9.73 2.93 -3.13
CA LEU A 114 -10.25 4.01 -2.30
C LEU A 114 -11.74 4.25 -2.53
N SER A 115 -12.21 4.09 -3.78
CA SER A 115 -13.64 4.17 -4.11
C SER A 115 -14.46 3.00 -3.54
N SER A 116 -13.82 1.87 -3.23
CA SER A 116 -14.48 0.67 -2.70
C SER A 116 -14.48 0.61 -1.16
N TRP A 117 -13.55 1.30 -0.51
CA TRP A 117 -13.32 1.23 0.94
C TRP A 117 -13.51 2.60 1.62
N GLU A 118 -14.75 3.06 1.72
CA GLU A 118 -15.11 4.38 2.30
C GLU A 118 -14.62 4.60 3.74
N ASP A 119 -14.36 3.52 4.48
CA ASP A 119 -13.92 3.52 5.89
C ASP A 119 -12.41 3.27 6.04
N ILE A 120 -11.63 3.22 4.96
CA ILE A 120 -10.19 2.96 5.02
C ILE A 120 -9.45 4.05 5.81
N GLN A 121 -8.56 3.60 6.69
CA GLN A 121 -7.79 4.44 7.61
C GLN A 121 -6.29 4.27 7.39
N GLU A 122 -5.85 3.03 7.11
CA GLU A 122 -4.46 2.71 6.80
C GLU A 122 -4.38 1.92 5.50
N LEU A 123 -3.57 2.41 4.55
CA LEU A 123 -3.31 1.73 3.28
C LEU A 123 -1.80 1.65 3.03
N SER A 124 -1.23 0.46 3.12
CA SER A 124 0.18 0.23 2.83
C SER A 124 0.33 -0.85 1.76
N LEU A 125 0.77 -0.43 0.56
CA LEU A 125 0.95 -1.26 -0.62
C LEU A 125 2.43 -1.41 -0.93
N ASN A 126 3.11 -2.15 -0.04
CA ASN A 126 4.53 -2.50 -0.15
C ASN A 126 5.45 -1.31 -0.47
N PRO A 127 5.51 -0.28 0.41
CA PRO A 127 6.39 0.87 0.19
C PRO A 127 7.88 0.47 0.11
N GLU A 128 8.29 -0.61 0.78
CA GLU A 128 9.70 -1.01 0.90
C GLU A 128 9.97 -2.42 0.36
N PRO A 129 9.91 -2.63 -0.98
CA PRO A 129 10.25 -3.92 -1.56
C PRO A 129 11.71 -4.28 -1.26
N THR A 130 11.96 -5.46 -0.70
CA THR A 130 13.32 -5.89 -0.30
C THR A 130 14.22 -6.31 -1.46
N ASN A 131 13.64 -6.57 -2.64
CA ASN A 131 14.28 -7.07 -3.84
C ASN A 131 13.84 -6.22 -5.04
N TYR A 132 14.32 -4.97 -5.05
CA TYR A 132 13.91 -3.96 -6.02
C TYR A 132 14.36 -4.26 -7.47
N ARG A 133 15.50 -4.96 -7.69
CA ARG A 133 16.00 -5.42 -9.01
C ARG A 133 15.91 -4.45 -10.22
N GLY A 134 15.75 -3.15 -10.00
CA GLY A 134 15.51 -2.16 -11.05
C GLY A 134 14.08 -2.16 -11.61
N GLU A 135 13.12 -2.77 -10.91
CA GLU A 135 11.70 -2.75 -11.25
C GLU A 135 11.13 -1.38 -10.91
N LYS A 136 10.79 -0.60 -11.92
CA LYS A 136 10.20 0.72 -11.73
C LYS A 136 8.75 0.58 -11.21
N PRO A 137 8.35 1.33 -10.16
CA PRO A 137 6.95 1.43 -9.78
C PRO A 137 6.09 2.02 -10.90
N GLU A 138 4.92 1.44 -11.10
CA GLU A 138 3.93 1.99 -12.03
C GLU A 138 3.01 3.03 -11.37
N LEU A 139 2.96 3.05 -10.03
CA LEU A 139 2.33 4.13 -9.28
C LEU A 139 3.10 5.43 -9.46
N THR A 140 2.37 6.53 -9.63
CA THR A 140 2.93 7.87 -9.76
C THR A 140 2.41 8.77 -8.64
N VAL A 141 2.85 10.03 -8.64
CA VAL A 141 2.30 11.06 -7.75
C VAL A 141 0.79 11.27 -7.92
N LEU A 142 0.18 10.80 -9.02
CA LEU A 142 -1.27 10.82 -9.23
C LEU A 142 -2.02 10.00 -8.17
N SER A 143 -1.44 8.88 -7.71
CA SER A 143 -2.00 8.11 -6.60
C SER A 143 -2.23 8.96 -5.35
N LEU A 144 -1.37 9.93 -5.07
CA LEU A 144 -1.51 10.84 -3.93
C LEU A 144 -2.71 11.80 -4.11
N VAL A 145 -3.03 12.17 -5.35
CA VAL A 145 -4.25 12.95 -5.66
C VAL A 145 -5.49 12.12 -5.37
N TYR A 146 -5.50 10.84 -5.76
CA TYR A 146 -6.61 9.95 -5.44
C TYR A 146 -6.75 9.72 -3.93
N VAL A 147 -5.63 9.56 -3.22
CA VAL A 147 -5.62 9.50 -1.75
C VAL A 147 -6.26 10.73 -1.13
N ALA A 148 -5.92 11.92 -1.61
CA ALA A 148 -6.57 13.14 -1.16
C ALA A 148 -8.07 13.07 -1.45
N GLN A 149 -8.45 12.93 -2.72
CA GLN A 149 -9.85 13.06 -3.14
C GLN A 149 -10.79 12.02 -2.54
N MET A 150 -10.34 10.76 -2.42
CA MET A 150 -11.18 9.60 -2.13
C MET A 150 -10.91 8.98 -0.75
N GLY A 151 -9.88 9.42 -0.03
CA GLY A 151 -9.49 8.87 1.27
C GLY A 151 -9.76 9.78 2.48
N PRO A 152 -10.99 10.29 2.71
CA PRO A 152 -11.26 11.31 3.74
C PRO A 152 -11.05 10.83 5.19
N LYS A 153 -10.90 9.52 5.40
CA LYS A 153 -10.61 8.90 6.70
C LYS A 153 -9.21 8.31 6.78
N LEU A 154 -8.44 8.37 5.69
CA LEU A 154 -7.10 7.83 5.65
C LEU A 154 -6.19 8.72 6.49
N HIS A 155 -5.47 8.11 7.43
CA HIS A 155 -4.48 8.77 8.28
C HIS A 155 -3.05 8.28 8.00
N ASP A 156 -2.90 7.05 7.51
CA ASP A 156 -1.61 6.49 7.06
C ASP A 156 -1.69 5.97 5.62
N VAL A 157 -0.75 6.41 4.78
CA VAL A 157 -0.57 5.83 3.45
C VAL A 157 0.89 5.44 3.22
N GLY A 158 1.13 4.26 2.67
CA GLY A 158 2.45 3.76 2.32
C GLY A 158 2.48 3.19 0.92
N LEU A 159 3.16 3.85 -0.01
CA LEU A 159 3.21 3.49 -1.43
C LEU A 159 4.66 3.51 -1.92
N CYS A 160 4.98 2.64 -2.88
CA CYS A 160 6.21 2.73 -3.66
C CYS A 160 5.88 3.46 -4.97
N ILE A 161 6.37 4.69 -5.14
CA ILE A 161 5.94 5.61 -6.21
C ILE A 161 7.13 5.99 -7.11
N ASP A 162 6.88 6.14 -8.42
CA ASP A 162 7.78 6.82 -9.34
C ASP A 162 7.64 8.35 -9.21
N LEU A 163 8.66 8.98 -8.61
CA LEU A 163 8.72 10.44 -8.48
C LEU A 163 9.17 11.14 -9.77
N GLY A 164 9.64 10.39 -10.77
CA GLY A 164 10.02 10.93 -12.07
C GLY A 164 8.85 11.12 -13.04
N ALA A 165 7.64 10.71 -12.66
CA ALA A 165 6.44 10.94 -13.45
C ALA A 165 6.07 12.44 -13.47
N ALA A 166 5.38 12.86 -14.54
CA ALA A 166 4.89 14.23 -14.65
C ALA A 166 3.91 14.56 -13.52
N LEU A 167 4.07 15.73 -12.91
CA LEU A 167 3.15 16.20 -11.88
C LEU A 167 1.77 16.52 -12.49
N PRO A 168 0.66 16.16 -11.82
CA PRO A 168 -0.68 16.55 -12.21
C PRO A 168 -0.85 18.09 -12.24
N GLU A 169 -1.55 18.61 -13.25
CA GLU A 169 -1.64 20.06 -13.50
C GLU A 169 -2.45 20.84 -12.43
N THR A 170 -3.28 20.18 -11.61
CA THR A 170 -4.12 20.86 -10.60
C THR A 170 -4.51 19.95 -9.43
N THR A 171 -4.50 20.48 -8.21
CA THR A 171 -5.07 19.82 -7.02
C THR A 171 -5.85 20.80 -6.16
N SER A 172 -7.15 20.96 -6.41
CA SER A 172 -8.03 21.83 -5.59
C SER A 172 -8.48 21.17 -4.28
N HIS A 173 -7.80 20.12 -3.82
CA HIS A 173 -8.31 19.25 -2.76
C HIS A 173 -7.23 18.98 -1.72
N SER A 174 -7.35 19.65 -0.57
CA SER A 174 -6.63 19.31 0.65
C SER A 174 -7.57 18.56 1.59
N TRP A 175 -7.14 17.39 2.05
CA TRP A 175 -7.85 16.63 3.08
C TRP A 175 -6.98 16.51 4.31
N SER A 176 -7.57 16.83 5.46
CA SER A 176 -6.84 17.09 6.71
C SER A 176 -6.59 15.85 7.57
N SER A 177 -7.13 14.68 7.21
CA SER A 177 -7.00 13.47 8.04
C SER A 177 -5.64 12.79 7.89
N LEU A 178 -4.99 12.95 6.72
CA LEU A 178 -3.75 12.25 6.43
C LEU A 178 -2.63 12.78 7.31
N SER A 179 -2.10 11.91 8.14
CA SER A 179 -1.09 12.24 9.15
C SER A 179 0.29 11.75 8.72
N ASN A 180 0.38 10.59 8.06
CA ASN A 180 1.65 10.04 7.61
C ASN A 180 1.57 9.57 6.15
N ILE A 181 2.59 9.94 5.38
CA ILE A 181 2.83 9.51 4.01
C ILE A 181 4.19 8.82 4.00
N HIS A 182 4.22 7.54 3.67
CA HIS A 182 5.44 6.79 3.45
C HIS A 182 5.61 6.52 1.96
N LEU A 183 6.56 7.23 1.34
CA LEU A 183 6.85 7.10 -0.08
C LEU A 183 7.82 5.94 -0.39
N GLY A 184 8.20 5.17 0.63
CA GLY A 184 8.96 3.94 0.43
C GLY A 184 10.31 4.12 -0.27
N LEU A 185 10.69 3.14 -1.08
CA LEU A 185 11.84 3.18 -1.99
C LEU A 185 11.49 3.90 -3.30
N SER A 186 10.81 5.04 -3.21
CA SER A 186 10.50 5.87 -4.38
C SER A 186 11.73 6.08 -5.25
N THR A 187 11.66 5.63 -6.49
CA THR A 187 12.80 5.68 -7.39
C THR A 187 12.66 6.80 -8.39
N HIS A 188 13.79 7.41 -8.71
CA HIS A 188 13.97 8.16 -9.94
C HIS A 188 14.99 7.37 -10.75
N ASP A 189 14.70 7.13 -12.03
CA ASP A 189 15.42 6.17 -12.87
C ASP A 189 16.76 6.74 -13.35
N GLY A 190 17.62 7.23 -12.46
CA GLY A 190 18.91 7.86 -12.77
C GLY A 190 18.87 9.02 -13.78
N GLN A 191 17.68 9.41 -14.24
CA GLN A 191 17.45 10.51 -15.16
C GLN A 191 17.66 11.79 -14.36
N ALA A 192 18.77 12.46 -14.65
CA ALA A 192 19.03 13.81 -14.17
C ALA A 192 17.83 14.69 -14.58
N GLY A 193 16.98 15.07 -13.62
CA GLY A 193 15.85 15.95 -13.92
C GLY A 193 14.62 15.87 -13.03
N VAL A 194 14.54 15.00 -12.02
CA VAL A 194 13.43 15.08 -11.07
C VAL A 194 13.59 16.34 -10.22
N ASP A 195 12.67 17.28 -10.39
CA ASP A 195 12.59 18.48 -9.57
C ASP A 195 11.94 18.12 -8.22
N LEU A 196 12.77 17.66 -7.28
CA LEU A 196 12.32 17.30 -5.93
C LEU A 196 11.72 18.50 -5.18
N LEU A 197 12.07 19.73 -5.53
CA LEU A 197 11.43 20.90 -4.97
C LEU A 197 9.98 21.00 -5.47
N GLN A 198 9.75 20.81 -6.77
CA GLN A 198 8.40 20.80 -7.34
C GLN A 198 7.55 19.67 -6.76
N VAL A 199 8.13 18.48 -6.55
CA VAL A 199 7.46 17.35 -5.87
C VAL A 199 7.12 17.71 -4.42
N ALA A 200 8.05 18.32 -3.69
CA ALA A 200 7.82 18.75 -2.31
C ALA A 200 6.71 19.81 -2.21
N GLU A 201 6.71 20.80 -3.10
CA GLU A 201 5.67 21.82 -3.20
C GLU A 201 4.31 21.18 -3.47
N PHE A 202 4.25 20.25 -4.43
CA PHE A 202 3.03 19.50 -4.76
C PHE A 202 2.50 18.70 -3.57
N ILE A 203 3.34 17.91 -2.89
CA ILE A 203 2.92 17.14 -1.71
C ILE A 203 2.45 18.08 -0.60
N ASN A 204 3.12 19.21 -0.39
CA ASN A 204 2.75 20.17 0.64
C ASN A 204 1.43 20.90 0.32
N ASP A 205 1.13 21.16 -0.95
CA ASP A 205 -0.15 21.75 -1.37
C ASP A 205 -1.32 20.84 -1.02
N ILE A 206 -1.17 19.54 -1.26
CA ILE A 206 -2.23 18.55 -1.02
C ILE A 206 -2.32 18.18 0.47
N PHE A 207 -1.17 17.97 1.11
CA PHE A 207 -1.05 17.44 2.48
C PHE A 207 -0.12 18.30 3.35
N PRO A 208 -0.50 19.54 3.67
CA PRO A 208 0.36 20.48 4.41
C PRO A 208 0.70 20.00 5.83
N ALA A 209 -0.19 19.22 6.45
CA ALA A 209 -0.03 18.72 7.81
C ALA A 209 0.61 17.31 7.92
N ALA A 210 0.75 16.59 6.81
CA ALA A 210 1.20 15.20 6.85
C ALA A 210 2.71 15.09 7.08
N GLN A 211 3.15 14.13 7.89
CA GLN A 211 4.56 13.76 7.97
C GLN A 211 4.90 12.88 6.77
N VAL A 212 5.90 13.30 5.99
CA VAL A 212 6.38 12.52 4.85
C VAL A 212 7.64 11.80 5.29
N SER A 213 7.67 10.49 5.07
CA SER A 213 8.85 9.67 5.29
C SER A 213 9.19 8.88 4.04
N THR A 214 10.47 8.60 3.90
CA THR A 214 11.04 7.83 2.80
C THR A 214 11.95 6.72 3.35
N SER A 215 12.17 5.67 2.56
CA SER A 215 13.07 4.59 2.97
C SER A 215 14.52 5.05 2.79
N ARG A 216 15.29 5.10 3.89
CA ARG A 216 16.65 5.68 3.97
C ARG A 216 17.76 4.88 3.28
N ILE A 217 17.52 4.37 2.08
CA ILE A 217 18.52 3.59 1.33
C ILE A 217 19.31 4.48 0.35
N ASP A 218 18.83 5.69 0.02
CA ASP A 218 19.42 6.57 -0.99
C ASP A 218 19.52 8.05 -0.53
N VAL A 219 20.47 8.81 -1.09
CA VAL A 219 20.75 10.23 -0.78
C VAL A 219 19.56 11.13 -1.14
N HIS A 220 18.84 10.80 -2.20
CA HIS A 220 17.70 11.58 -2.70
C HIS A 220 16.49 11.60 -1.76
N HIS A 221 16.38 10.59 -0.89
CA HIS A 221 15.31 10.49 0.10
C HIS A 221 15.45 11.53 1.21
N LEU A 222 16.68 11.73 1.69
CA LEU A 222 16.99 12.82 2.62
C LEU A 222 16.75 14.18 1.96
N GLU A 223 17.10 14.33 0.68
CA GLU A 223 16.87 15.58 -0.03
C GLU A 223 15.37 15.92 -0.11
N LEU A 224 14.48 14.97 -0.44
CA LEU A 224 13.04 15.25 -0.50
C LEU A 224 12.47 15.67 0.87
N GLU A 225 12.86 14.98 1.95
CA GLU A 225 12.45 15.34 3.32
C GLU A 225 12.93 16.75 3.69
N GLU A 226 14.17 17.10 3.35
CA GLU A 226 14.74 18.44 3.55
C GLU A 226 14.02 19.51 2.71
N ARG A 227 13.68 19.22 1.44
CA ARG A 227 12.91 20.16 0.59
C ARG A 227 11.51 20.40 1.15
N LEU A 228 10.85 19.36 1.66
CA LEU A 228 9.53 19.50 2.29
C LEU A 228 9.60 20.39 3.54
N GLU A 229 10.62 20.21 4.38
CA GLU A 229 10.81 21.05 5.56
C GLU A 229 11.12 22.52 5.19
N LEU A 230 11.86 22.75 4.11
CA LEU A 230 12.11 24.09 3.56
C LEU A 230 10.82 24.76 3.08
N VAL A 231 9.99 24.06 2.29
CA VAL A 231 8.71 24.56 1.77
C VAL A 231 7.77 24.92 2.92
N ARG A 232 7.67 24.06 3.94
CA ARG A 232 6.82 24.28 5.13
C ARG A 232 7.27 25.46 5.98
N SER A 233 8.58 25.57 6.20
CA SER A 233 9.14 26.70 6.95
C SER A 233 8.85 28.03 6.26
N SER A 234 8.93 28.05 4.93
CA SER A 234 8.63 29.24 4.12
C SER A 234 7.14 29.62 4.15
N ALA A 235 6.24 28.64 4.20
CA ALA A 235 4.79 28.87 4.27
C ALA A 235 4.32 29.42 5.63
N THR A 236 5.01 29.09 6.73
CA THR A 236 4.64 29.56 8.10
C THR A 236 5.18 30.94 8.46
N GLY A 237 6.16 31.45 7.71
CA GLY A 237 6.81 32.75 7.96
C GLY A 237 6.21 33.94 7.20
N ALA A 238 5.20 33.70 6.36
CA ALA A 238 4.47 34.71 5.57
C ALA A 238 3.12 35.04 6.23
#